data_AF-A0A8H8BUC6-F1
#
_entry.id   AF-A0A8H8BUC6-F1
#
_cell.length_a   1.000
_cell.length_b   1.000
_cell.length_c   1.000
_cell.angle_alpha   90.00
_cell.angle_beta   90.00
_cell.angle_gamma   90.00
#
_symmetry.space_group_name_H-M   'P 1'
#
loop_
_entity.id
_entity.type
_entity.pdbx_description
1 polymer ?
#
loop_
_entity_poly.entity_id
_entity_poly.type
_entity_poly.pdbx_seq_one_letter_code
_entity_poly.pdbx_strand_id
1 'polypeptide(L)'
;MPGATHAKTLSKDIPQFNKDIKDVHLIYDYDAQDSNGNPEKWRYEMWFFSSTRIVYKIHGGPMAGRTNFQTASYQCIRPGELWQCNWLEETGTICSLIYDIPKQTITTLLAFSQGHWEKPEDAHGDKRNAKDFERWRGLAKIGCQTDRFMLNEQASIVESFMGKGDLEPISGDEETI
;
A
#
# COMPACT_ATOMS: atom_id res chain seq x y z
N MET A 1 -21.84 -19.05 8.05
CA MET A 1 -20.68 -18.57 7.27
C MET A 1 -19.79 -17.80 8.23
N PRO A 2 -18.47 -18.05 8.30
CA PRO A 2 -17.60 -17.10 8.99
C PRO A 2 -17.87 -15.71 8.40
N GLY A 3 -18.04 -14.70 9.26
CA GLY A 3 -18.37 -13.33 8.84
C GLY A 3 -17.32 -12.74 7.91
N ALA A 4 -17.59 -11.56 7.35
CA ALA A 4 -16.60 -10.85 6.54
C ALA A 4 -15.30 -10.69 7.35
N THR A 5 -14.21 -11.28 6.88
CA THR A 5 -12.89 -11.16 7.48
C THR A 5 -11.92 -10.66 6.42
N HIS A 6 -11.01 -9.78 6.84
CA HIS A 6 -9.86 -9.44 6.00
C HIS A 6 -9.04 -10.69 5.71
N ALA A 7 -8.48 -10.76 4.50
CA ALA A 7 -7.53 -11.80 4.15
C ALA A 7 -6.35 -11.78 5.15
N LYS A 8 -5.79 -12.95 5.41
CA LYS A 8 -4.62 -13.13 6.28
C LYS A 8 -3.56 -13.91 5.52
N THR A 9 -2.30 -13.56 5.73
CA THR A 9 -1.17 -14.38 5.31
C THR A 9 -1.31 -15.77 5.90
N LEU A 10 -1.31 -16.80 5.06
CA LEU A 10 -1.51 -18.17 5.52
C LEU A 10 -0.31 -18.65 6.33
N SER A 11 -0.54 -19.46 7.36
CA SER A 11 0.54 -19.97 8.22
C SER A 11 1.65 -20.70 7.44
N LYS A 12 1.29 -21.33 6.30
CA LYS A 12 2.24 -22.00 5.40
C LYS A 12 3.21 -21.03 4.71
N ASP A 13 2.81 -19.78 4.50
CA ASP A 13 3.58 -18.76 3.77
C ASP A 13 4.47 -17.94 4.71
N ILE A 14 4.19 -17.94 6.02
CA ILE A 14 4.96 -17.17 7.03
C ILE A 14 6.46 -17.49 7.03
N PRO A 15 6.91 -18.76 6.99
CA PRO A 15 8.35 -19.07 6.92
C PRO A 15 9.01 -18.46 5.68
N GLN A 16 8.32 -18.48 4.53
CA GLN A 16 8.84 -17.93 3.29
C GLN A 16 8.81 -16.39 3.32
N PHE A 17 7.79 -15.78 3.92
CA PHE A 17 7.70 -14.33 4.12
C PHE A 17 8.89 -13.83 4.94
N ASN A 18 9.18 -14.52 6.06
CA ASN A 18 10.30 -14.20 6.94
C ASN A 18 11.66 -14.27 6.24
N LYS A 19 11.77 -15.15 5.23
CA LYS A 19 12.99 -15.34 4.45
C LYS A 19 13.13 -14.30 3.34
N ASP A 20 12.05 -14.00 2.63
CA ASP A 20 12.12 -13.25 1.38
C ASP A 20 11.91 -11.76 1.55
N ILE A 21 10.91 -11.35 2.33
CA ILE A 21 10.42 -9.97 2.30
C ILE A 21 10.22 -9.33 3.67
N LYS A 22 10.27 -10.09 4.77
CA LYS A 22 10.21 -9.49 6.11
C LYS A 22 11.32 -8.46 6.27
N ASP A 23 10.97 -7.29 6.76
CA ASP A 23 11.88 -6.19 7.03
C ASP A 23 12.55 -5.58 5.77
N VAL A 24 12.09 -5.95 4.57
CA VAL A 24 12.51 -5.29 3.33
C VAL A 24 11.83 -3.93 3.22
N HIS A 25 12.60 -2.92 2.84
CA HIS A 25 12.16 -1.57 2.48
C HIS A 25 12.42 -1.34 1.01
N LEU A 26 11.40 -0.85 0.31
CA LEU A 26 11.44 -0.54 -1.11
C LEU A 26 11.17 0.93 -1.32
N ILE A 27 11.98 1.58 -2.15
CA ILE A 27 11.68 2.88 -2.76
C ILE A 27 11.45 2.62 -4.24
N TYR A 28 10.34 3.12 -4.79
CA TYR A 28 9.94 2.80 -6.15
C TYR A 28 9.20 3.96 -6.81
N ASP A 29 9.34 4.05 -8.13
CA ASP A 29 8.75 5.10 -8.94
C ASP A 29 7.76 4.51 -9.95
N TYR A 30 6.50 4.96 -9.90
CA TYR A 30 5.53 4.69 -10.95
C TYR A 30 5.84 5.49 -12.21
N ASP A 31 5.59 4.89 -13.37
CA ASP A 31 5.54 5.56 -14.67
C ASP A 31 4.19 6.26 -14.86
N ALA A 32 4.05 7.46 -14.28
CA ALA A 32 2.80 8.22 -14.32
C ALA A 32 2.80 9.32 -15.40
N GLN A 33 1.67 9.98 -15.56
CA GLN A 33 1.51 11.16 -16.41
C GLN A 33 0.84 12.29 -15.64
N ASP A 34 1.27 13.52 -15.89
CA ASP A 34 0.61 14.71 -15.37
C ASP A 34 -0.74 14.98 -16.08
N SER A 35 -1.48 15.99 -15.62
CA SER A 35 -2.76 16.39 -16.24
C SER A 35 -2.67 16.80 -17.72
N ASN A 36 -1.48 17.08 -18.24
CA ASN A 36 -1.22 17.43 -19.64
C ASN A 36 -0.69 16.23 -20.46
N GLY A 37 -0.53 15.04 -19.84
CA GLY A 37 0.03 13.85 -20.47
C GLY A 37 1.56 13.81 -20.51
N ASN A 38 2.25 14.72 -19.83
CA ASN A 38 3.72 14.66 -19.73
C ASN A 38 4.13 13.55 -18.76
N PRO A 39 5.20 12.79 -19.05
CA PRO A 39 5.71 11.79 -18.13
C PRO A 39 6.07 12.41 -16.77
N GLU A 40 5.60 11.78 -15.69
CA GLU A 40 5.92 12.12 -14.31
C GLU A 40 6.33 10.86 -13.55
N LYS A 41 7.18 11.01 -12.54
CA LYS A 41 7.53 9.92 -11.62
C LYS A 41 6.86 10.15 -10.29
N TRP A 42 5.98 9.23 -9.91
CA TRP A 42 5.42 9.24 -8.56
C TRP A 42 6.23 8.31 -7.67
N ARG A 43 7.03 8.91 -6.78
CA ARG A 43 7.86 8.16 -5.83
C ARG A 43 7.05 7.74 -4.62
N TYR A 44 7.21 6.48 -4.25
CA TYR A 44 6.63 5.87 -3.07
C TYR A 44 7.70 5.09 -2.33
N GLU A 45 7.47 4.84 -1.04
CA GLU A 45 8.26 3.88 -0.28
C GLU A 45 7.36 3.01 0.60
N MET A 46 7.76 1.76 0.80
CA MET A 46 7.09 0.83 1.70
C MET A 46 8.08 -0.03 2.46
N TRP A 47 7.68 -0.47 3.65
CA TRP A 47 8.42 -1.38 4.49
C TRP A 47 7.51 -2.53 4.95
N PHE A 48 7.94 -3.75 4.63
CA PHE A 48 7.27 -4.99 5.00
C PHE A 48 7.53 -5.33 6.47
N PHE A 49 6.90 -4.57 7.37
CA PHE A 49 7.12 -4.63 8.82
C PHE A 49 6.92 -6.04 9.41
N SER A 50 5.80 -6.69 9.08
CA SER A 50 5.48 -8.04 9.57
C SER A 50 4.58 -8.77 8.60
N SER A 51 4.33 -10.06 8.84
CA SER A 51 3.45 -10.88 8.00
C SER A 51 1.98 -10.45 8.05
N THR A 52 1.63 -9.44 8.85
CA THR A 52 0.28 -8.89 9.00
C THR A 52 0.23 -7.36 8.84
N ARG A 53 1.36 -6.71 8.57
CA ARG A 53 1.48 -5.26 8.58
C ARG A 53 2.42 -4.74 7.51
N ILE A 54 2.08 -3.58 6.98
CA ILE A 54 2.93 -2.79 6.09
C ILE A 54 2.95 -1.34 6.60
N VAL A 55 4.08 -0.66 6.42
CA VAL A 55 4.22 0.79 6.66
C VAL A 55 4.66 1.42 5.35
N TYR A 56 4.11 2.56 4.96
CA TYR A 56 4.45 3.17 3.69
C TYR A 56 4.26 4.69 3.70
N LYS A 57 4.88 5.36 2.74
CA LYS A 57 4.78 6.81 2.53
C LYS A 57 4.75 7.16 1.05
N ILE A 58 4.01 8.20 0.72
CA ILE A 58 3.81 8.70 -0.64
C ILE A 58 4.55 10.02 -0.80
N HIS A 59 5.49 10.08 -1.74
CA HIS A 59 6.33 11.26 -1.99
C HIS A 59 5.95 12.02 -3.26
N GLY A 60 5.25 11.38 -4.21
CA GLY A 60 4.84 11.99 -5.48
C GLY A 60 3.41 11.65 -5.89
N GLY A 61 2.91 12.41 -6.87
CA GLY A 61 1.54 12.30 -7.37
C GLY A 61 0.49 12.93 -6.46
N PRO A 62 -0.81 12.74 -6.77
CA PRO A 62 -1.92 13.41 -6.08
C PRO A 62 -1.95 13.16 -4.56
N MET A 63 -1.40 12.03 -4.10
CA MET A 63 -1.42 11.63 -2.70
C MET A 63 -0.10 11.95 -1.96
N ALA A 64 0.79 12.75 -2.56
CA ALA A 64 2.06 13.14 -1.96
C ALA A 64 1.86 13.81 -0.60
N GLY A 65 2.57 13.35 0.43
CA GLY A 65 2.41 13.82 1.81
C GLY A 65 1.57 12.92 2.71
N ARG A 66 1.12 11.76 2.21
CA ARG A 66 0.46 10.71 3.00
C ARG A 66 1.48 9.72 3.59
N THR A 67 1.43 9.53 4.90
CA THR A 67 2.17 8.51 5.66
C THR A 67 1.20 7.55 6.33
N ASN A 68 1.37 6.25 6.15
CA ASN A 68 0.37 5.28 6.57
C ASN A 68 0.97 3.93 7.04
N PHE A 69 0.14 3.13 7.68
CA PHE A 69 0.38 1.72 7.99
C PHE A 69 -0.94 0.94 7.85
N GLN A 70 -0.87 -0.34 7.51
CA GLN A 70 -2.08 -1.11 7.27
C GLN A 70 -1.97 -2.57 7.66
N THR A 71 -3.10 -3.16 8.08
CA THR A 71 -3.26 -4.62 8.12
C THR A 71 -3.15 -5.14 6.70
N ALA A 72 -2.13 -5.94 6.44
CA ALA A 72 -1.82 -6.48 5.11
C ALA A 72 -1.82 -8.01 5.11
N SER A 73 -2.07 -8.58 3.94
CA SER A 73 -1.97 -10.00 3.69
C SER A 73 -1.03 -10.26 2.52
N TYR A 74 -0.24 -11.31 2.65
CA TYR A 74 0.79 -11.68 1.69
C TYR A 74 0.56 -13.11 1.21
N GLN A 75 0.73 -13.33 -0.09
CA GLN A 75 0.68 -14.63 -0.71
C GLN A 75 1.96 -14.86 -1.50
N CYS A 76 2.68 -15.93 -1.15
CA CYS A 76 3.84 -16.36 -1.90
C CYS A 76 3.36 -17.00 -3.21
N ILE A 77 3.70 -16.40 -4.35
CA ILE A 77 3.41 -16.97 -5.68
C ILE A 77 4.56 -17.90 -6.08
N ARG A 78 5.80 -17.42 -5.92
CA ARG A 78 7.01 -18.19 -6.20
C ARG A 78 8.09 -17.83 -5.18
N PRO A 79 8.53 -18.80 -4.34
CA PRO A 79 9.52 -18.55 -3.30
C PRO A 79 10.77 -17.85 -3.82
N GLY A 80 11.21 -16.80 -3.12
CA GLY A 80 12.37 -15.99 -3.47
C GLY A 80 12.18 -15.06 -4.67
N GLU A 81 10.99 -15.07 -5.31
CA GLU A 81 10.82 -14.38 -6.59
C GLU A 81 9.57 -13.50 -6.68
N LEU A 82 8.39 -14.02 -6.34
CA LEU A 82 7.11 -13.32 -6.56
C LEU A 82 6.20 -13.38 -5.34
N TRP A 83 5.73 -12.20 -4.93
CA TRP A 83 4.81 -12.02 -3.82
C TRP A 83 3.62 -11.16 -4.24
N GLN A 84 2.41 -11.59 -3.87
CA GLN A 84 1.23 -10.73 -3.90
C GLN A 84 0.98 -10.14 -2.52
N CYS A 85 0.80 -8.82 -2.45
CA CYS A 85 0.59 -8.07 -1.22
C CYS A 85 -0.73 -7.30 -1.34
N ASN A 86 -1.64 -7.47 -0.38
CA ASN A 86 -2.98 -6.91 -0.47
C ASN A 86 -3.43 -6.27 0.84
N TRP A 87 -4.12 -5.14 0.73
CA TRP A 87 -4.81 -4.50 1.85
C TRP A 87 -6.02 -3.66 1.40
N LEU A 88 -6.90 -3.38 2.37
CA LEU A 88 -7.94 -2.36 2.29
C LEU A 88 -7.48 -1.19 3.18
N GLU A 89 -7.80 0.04 2.79
CA GLU A 89 -7.54 1.24 3.60
C GLU A 89 -8.82 1.85 4.16
N GLU A 90 -8.69 2.73 5.15
CA GLU A 90 -9.81 3.43 5.78
C GLU A 90 -10.45 4.50 4.88
N THR A 91 -9.74 4.92 3.84
CA THR A 91 -10.30 5.69 2.73
C THR A 91 -11.24 4.84 1.86
N GLY A 92 -11.29 3.53 2.09
CA GLY A 92 -12.00 2.56 1.28
C GLY A 92 -11.17 2.04 0.10
N THR A 93 -9.97 2.56 -0.17
CA THR A 93 -9.11 2.09 -1.27
C THR A 93 -8.68 0.65 -1.09
N ILE A 94 -8.74 -0.13 -2.17
CA ILE A 94 -8.18 -1.48 -2.23
C ILE A 94 -6.84 -1.40 -2.95
N CYS A 95 -5.80 -1.96 -2.34
CA CYS A 95 -4.51 -2.15 -2.96
C CYS A 95 -4.23 -3.65 -3.13
N SER A 96 -3.89 -4.05 -4.35
CA SER A 96 -3.29 -5.33 -4.67
C SER A 96 -2.04 -5.10 -5.51
N LEU A 97 -0.90 -5.58 -5.04
CA LEU A 97 0.36 -5.46 -5.77
C LEU A 97 1.11 -6.77 -5.86
N ILE A 98 1.88 -6.91 -6.94
CA ILE A 98 2.85 -7.97 -7.15
C ILE A 98 4.24 -7.36 -7.01
N TYR A 99 5.02 -7.86 -6.06
CA TYR A 99 6.44 -7.58 -5.95
C TYR A 99 7.22 -8.68 -6.69
N ASP A 100 7.85 -8.31 -7.81
CA ASP A 100 8.75 -9.15 -8.58
C ASP A 100 10.19 -8.83 -8.19
N ILE A 101 10.76 -9.68 -7.33
CA ILE A 101 12.09 -9.50 -6.75
C ILE A 101 13.17 -9.55 -7.85
N PRO A 102 13.23 -10.57 -8.74
CA PRO A 102 14.28 -10.63 -9.76
C PRO A 102 14.22 -9.46 -10.75
N LYS A 103 13.02 -9.01 -11.12
CA LYS A 103 12.87 -7.89 -12.07
C LYS A 103 12.97 -6.52 -11.43
N GLN A 104 12.96 -6.44 -10.09
CA GLN A 104 12.94 -5.17 -9.36
C GLN A 104 11.76 -4.29 -9.79
N THR A 105 10.57 -4.89 -9.86
CA THR A 105 9.34 -4.18 -10.26
C THR A 105 8.20 -4.45 -9.31
N ILE A 106 7.31 -3.46 -9.19
CA ILE A 106 6.00 -3.60 -8.55
C ILE A 106 4.93 -3.44 -9.62
N THR A 107 3.95 -4.33 -9.68
CA THR A 107 2.78 -4.20 -10.55
C THR A 107 1.51 -4.16 -9.71
N THR A 108 0.68 -3.15 -9.89
CA THR A 108 -0.44 -2.87 -8.99
C THR A 108 -1.78 -2.81 -9.71
N LEU A 109 -2.81 -3.29 -9.02
CA LEU A 109 -4.18 -2.82 -9.19
C LEU A 109 -4.52 -1.98 -7.95
N LEU A 110 -4.77 -0.69 -8.16
CA LEU A 110 -5.29 0.21 -7.16
C LEU A 110 -6.75 0.52 -7.50
N ALA A 111 -7.66 0.32 -6.55
CA ALA A 111 -9.06 0.71 -6.70
C ALA A 111 -9.42 1.76 -5.66
N PHE A 112 -9.20 3.02 -6.02
CA PHE A 112 -9.51 4.18 -5.18
C PHE A 112 -11.03 4.29 -4.98
N SER A 113 -11.47 4.58 -3.76
CA SER A 113 -12.86 5.01 -3.56
C SER A 113 -13.09 6.36 -4.22
N GLN A 114 -14.35 6.68 -4.55
CA GLN A 114 -14.69 7.98 -5.14
C GLN A 114 -14.19 9.13 -4.27
N GLY A 115 -14.44 9.07 -2.95
CA GLY A 115 -13.98 10.10 -2.01
C GLY A 115 -12.46 10.28 -2.01
N HIS A 116 -11.69 9.18 -2.01
CA HIS A 116 -10.23 9.27 -2.05
C HIS A 116 -9.75 9.89 -3.36
N TRP A 117 -10.31 9.48 -4.50
CA TRP A 117 -9.87 9.97 -5.81
C TRP A 117 -10.24 11.44 -6.06
N GLU A 118 -11.46 11.84 -5.74
CA GLU A 118 -11.95 13.20 -6.01
C GLU A 118 -11.45 14.23 -4.98
N LYS A 119 -10.98 13.78 -3.82
CA LYS A 119 -10.46 14.63 -2.73
C LYS A 119 -9.09 14.16 -2.23
N PRO A 120 -8.06 14.16 -3.10
CA PRO A 120 -6.75 13.59 -2.77
C PRO A 120 -6.05 14.32 -1.60
N GLU A 121 -6.21 15.64 -1.52
CA GLU A 121 -5.65 16.48 -0.44
C GLU A 121 -6.18 16.08 0.95
N ASP A 122 -7.44 15.66 1.04
CA ASP A 122 -8.03 15.19 2.29
C ASP A 122 -7.42 13.85 2.74
N ALA A 123 -6.74 13.12 1.84
CA ALA A 123 -6.03 11.88 2.15
C ALA A 123 -4.57 12.11 2.58
N HIS A 124 -4.06 13.34 2.56
CA HIS A 124 -2.74 13.68 3.08
C HIS A 124 -2.69 13.59 4.61
N GLY A 125 -1.48 13.60 5.18
CA GLY A 125 -1.23 13.54 6.62
C GLY A 125 -0.71 12.20 7.10
N ASP A 126 -0.78 11.97 8.41
CA ASP A 126 -0.27 10.75 9.05
C ASP A 126 -1.41 10.00 9.75
N LYS A 127 -1.56 8.70 9.49
CA LYS A 127 -2.56 7.86 10.17
C LYS A 127 -2.48 7.92 11.69
N ARG A 128 -1.29 8.12 12.24
CA ARG A 128 -1.07 8.25 13.69
C ARG A 128 -1.78 9.47 14.28
N ASN A 129 -2.10 10.47 13.44
CA ASN A 129 -2.92 11.60 13.82
C ASN A 129 -4.41 11.23 13.76
N ALA A 130 -5.07 11.25 14.92
CA ALA A 130 -6.49 10.90 15.02
C ALA A 130 -7.43 11.73 14.11
N LYS A 131 -7.08 13.00 13.81
CA LYS A 131 -7.90 13.85 12.92
C LYS A 131 -7.75 13.44 11.46
N ASP A 132 -6.54 13.08 11.04
CA ASP A 132 -6.29 12.58 9.69
C ASP A 132 -6.97 11.22 9.52
N PHE A 133 -6.85 10.35 10.52
CA PHE A 133 -7.48 9.04 10.52
C PHE A 133 -9.01 9.09 10.38
N GLU A 134 -9.68 9.95 11.16
CA GLU A 134 -11.14 10.13 11.05
C GLU A 134 -11.54 10.80 9.73
N ARG A 135 -10.75 11.76 9.23
CA ARG A 135 -10.97 12.37 7.91
C ARG A 135 -10.95 11.31 6.81
N TRP A 136 -9.98 10.39 6.85
CA TRP A 136 -9.86 9.30 5.88
C TRP A 136 -11.06 8.34 5.93
N ARG A 137 -11.54 7.99 7.12
CA ARG A 137 -12.80 7.23 7.29
C ARG A 137 -14.01 7.95 6.69
N GLY A 138 -14.01 9.28 6.74
CA GLY A 138 -14.99 10.12 6.06
C GLY A 138 -14.98 9.94 4.54
N LEU A 139 -13.80 9.82 3.92
CA LEU A 139 -13.66 9.64 2.48
C LEU A 139 -14.28 8.33 1.99
N ALA A 140 -14.19 7.24 2.77
CA ALA A 140 -14.82 5.95 2.42
C ALA A 140 -16.34 5.99 2.33
N LYS A 141 -16.99 7.02 2.89
CA LYS A 141 -18.45 7.19 2.87
C LYS A 141 -18.95 7.90 1.62
N ILE A 142 -18.05 8.36 0.75
CA ILE A 142 -18.38 9.06 -0.50
C ILE A 142 -18.40 8.03 -1.64
N GLY A 143 -19.55 7.93 -2.32
CA GLY A 143 -19.78 6.98 -3.40
C GLY A 143 -20.11 5.56 -2.90
N CYS A 144 -20.06 4.60 -3.82
CA CYS A 144 -20.26 3.19 -3.54
C CYS A 144 -19.19 2.32 -4.25
N GLN A 145 -19.30 1.00 -4.12
CA GLN A 145 -18.26 0.07 -4.61
C GLN A 145 -18.07 0.13 -6.13
N THR A 146 -19.10 0.50 -6.89
CA THR A 146 -19.02 0.62 -8.36
C THR A 146 -18.45 1.95 -8.84
N ASP A 147 -18.31 2.94 -7.95
CA ASP A 147 -17.79 4.27 -8.29
C ASP A 147 -16.26 4.34 -8.17
N ARG A 148 -15.60 3.20 -7.94
CA ARG A 148 -14.16 3.13 -7.75
C ARG A 148 -13.41 3.52 -9.01
N PHE A 149 -12.39 4.36 -8.82
CA PHE A 149 -11.42 4.65 -9.87
C PHE A 149 -10.31 3.61 -9.84
N MET A 150 -10.16 2.86 -10.94
CA MET A 150 -9.19 1.76 -11.03
C MET A 150 -7.98 2.15 -11.86
N LEU A 151 -6.80 1.91 -11.31
CA LEU A 151 -5.51 2.13 -11.95
C LEU A 151 -4.71 0.83 -11.97
N ASN A 152 -4.12 0.55 -13.14
CA ASN A 152 -3.18 -0.54 -13.33
C ASN A 152 -1.82 0.08 -13.65
N GLU A 153 -0.95 0.14 -12.63
CA GLU A 153 0.34 0.82 -12.77
C GLU A 153 1.49 -0.13 -12.45
N GLN A 154 2.58 0.04 -13.18
CA GLN A 154 3.85 -0.61 -12.90
C GLN A 154 4.87 0.42 -12.42
N ALA A 155 5.65 0.03 -11.41
CA ALA A 155 6.74 0.82 -10.88
C ALA A 155 8.05 0.06 -10.99
N SER A 156 9.12 0.83 -11.21
CA SER A 156 10.49 0.35 -11.08
C SER A 156 10.98 0.58 -9.65
N ILE A 157 11.60 -0.44 -9.04
CA ILE A 157 12.23 -0.32 -7.73
C ILE A 157 13.57 0.39 -7.91
N VAL A 158 13.73 1.50 -7.20
CA VAL A 158 14.93 2.35 -7.21
C VAL A 158 15.92 1.87 -6.16
N GLU A 159 15.41 1.52 -4.97
CA GLU A 159 16.22 1.01 -3.86
C GLU A 159 15.49 -0.14 -3.14
N SER A 160 16.26 -1.14 -2.72
CA SER A 160 15.79 -2.28 -1.93
C SER A 160 16.82 -2.59 -0.85
N PHE A 161 16.43 -2.48 0.41
CA PHE A 161 17.32 -2.70 1.55
C PHE A 161 16.54 -3.23 2.76
N MET A 162 17.26 -3.61 3.83
CA MET A 162 16.65 -4.13 5.05
C MET A 162 16.53 -3.04 6.11
N GLY A 163 15.46 -3.09 6.91
CA GLY A 163 15.17 -2.15 7.98
C GLY A 163 14.22 -1.05 7.55
N LYS A 164 13.70 -0.30 8.54
CA LYS A 164 12.63 0.69 8.36
C LYS A 164 12.96 1.93 7.49
N GLY A 165 14.22 2.13 7.12
CA GLY A 165 14.68 3.41 6.55
C GLY A 165 14.24 4.61 7.40
N ASP A 166 13.64 5.61 6.74
CA ASP A 166 13.10 6.81 7.40
C ASP A 166 11.64 6.65 7.85
N LEU A 167 11.00 5.51 7.59
CA LEU A 167 9.64 5.26 8.06
C LEU A 167 9.61 5.15 9.58
N GLU A 168 8.53 5.68 10.17
CA GLU A 168 8.26 5.54 11.58
C GLU A 168 7.71 4.13 11.87
N PRO A 169 8.26 3.40 12.84
CA PRO A 169 7.77 2.07 13.16
C PRO A 169 6.39 2.07 13.80
N ILE A 170 5.84 0.88 13.96
CA ILE A 170 4.59 0.59 14.67
C ILE A 170 4.84 -0.59 15.63
N SER A 171 3.96 -0.82 16.60
CA SER A 171 3.99 -2.03 17.44
C SER A 171 3.36 -3.23 16.75
N GLY A 172 2.40 -2.98 15.85
CA GLY A 172 1.55 -3.98 15.20
C GLY A 172 0.15 -4.08 15.82
N ASP A 173 -0.09 -3.43 16.97
CA ASP A 173 -1.39 -3.43 17.66
C ASP A 173 -2.23 -2.20 17.33
N GLU A 174 -1.69 -1.25 16.55
CA GLU A 174 -2.40 -0.05 16.14
C GLU A 174 -3.66 -0.37 15.37
N GLU A 175 -4.67 0.49 15.57
CA GLU A 175 -5.94 0.37 14.89
C GLU A 175 -5.79 0.54 13.38
N THR A 176 -6.41 -0.39 12.67
CA THR A 176 -6.65 -0.33 11.24
C THR A 176 -8.09 -0.78 11.03
N ILE A 177 -8.78 -0.25 10.01
CA ILE A 177 -10.17 -0.54 9.59
C ILE A 177 -11.10 -0.94 10.74
#